data_AF-A0A8D3CUN8-F1
#
_entry.id   AF-A0A8D3CUN8-F1
#
_cell.length_a   1.000
_cell.length_b   1.000
_cell.length_c   1.000
_cell.angle_alpha   90.00
_cell.angle_beta   90.00
_cell.angle_gamma   90.00
#
_symmetry.space_group_name_H-M   'P 1'
#
loop_
_entity.id
_entity.type
_entity.pdbx_description
1 polymer ?
#
loop_
_entity_poly.entity_id
_entity_poly.type
_entity_poly.pdbx_seq_one_letter_code
_entity_poly.pdbx_strand_id
1 'polypeptide(L)'
;MQAKQTSLLERVDALDKECEELQRQLVEGEERQTNLHNELQPMSEEKEQLQAQLTQQQDFCLELQNDKQTMETNEEELKEYVQALKERERLLVAFPELSPLAKARPQSTGHVLLDMEQQMQANVIRIKVLERENSMLHGSLEKLRERAQHNAKTEATCEQAWSPPLPTTPVENQQNHVTLMQKRPPQSSSAARLRYSNRRKEARGGERGLESTGSEDHVSAPAASVSSSLIHLQTLHLNNPHSTVATSHKKTHSVSLRSHSRGLNHHKRK
;
A
#
# COMPACT_ATOMS: atom_id res chain seq x y z
N MET A 1 89.91 47.73 42.88
CA MET A 1 88.44 47.92 43.06
C MET A 1 87.71 47.94 41.72
N GLN A 2 88.16 48.71 40.73
CA GLN A 2 87.51 48.80 39.40
C GLN A 2 87.34 47.44 38.69
N ALA A 3 88.38 46.59 38.62
CA ALA A 3 88.29 45.28 37.94
C ALA A 3 87.20 44.34 38.52
N LYS A 4 86.90 44.44 39.82
CA LYS A 4 85.82 43.66 40.44
C LYS A 4 84.44 44.23 40.09
N GLN A 5 84.34 45.56 40.00
CA GLN A 5 83.11 46.23 39.59
C GLN A 5 82.78 45.93 38.13
N THR A 6 83.77 45.93 37.24
CA THR A 6 83.57 45.59 35.82
C THR A 6 83.17 44.12 35.64
N SER A 7 83.84 43.18 36.32
CA SER A 7 83.50 41.76 36.25
C SER A 7 82.10 41.45 36.80
N LEU A 8 81.66 42.15 37.86
CA LEU A 8 80.29 42.01 38.37
C LEU A 8 79.26 42.55 37.37
N LEU A 9 79.54 43.68 36.73
CA LEU A 9 78.66 44.27 35.74
C LEU A 9 78.50 43.36 34.51
N GLU A 10 79.61 42.82 34.00
CA GLU A 10 79.59 41.82 32.91
C GLU A 10 78.77 40.57 33.27
N ARG A 11 78.84 40.13 34.53
CA ARG A 11 78.05 38.98 35.00
C ARG A 11 76.57 39.30 35.12
N VAL A 12 76.21 40.52 35.56
CA VAL A 12 74.81 40.96 35.60
C VAL A 12 74.26 41.05 34.18
N ASP A 13 74.98 41.67 33.25
CA ASP A 13 74.57 41.74 31.83
C ASP A 13 74.41 40.33 31.20
N ALA A 14 75.23 39.36 31.61
CA ALA A 14 75.10 37.98 31.16
C ALA A 14 73.84 37.30 31.75
N LEU A 15 73.55 37.51 33.03
CA LEU A 15 72.34 37.00 33.67
C LEU A 15 71.07 37.61 33.09
N ASP A 16 71.08 38.92 32.79
CA ASP A 16 69.94 39.59 32.17
C ASP A 16 69.62 38.98 30.80
N LYS A 17 70.64 38.70 29.98
CA LYS A 17 70.48 37.99 28.70
C LYS A 17 69.93 36.58 28.87
N GLU A 18 70.41 35.83 29.86
CA GLU A 18 69.89 34.49 30.17
C GLU A 18 68.42 34.56 30.60
N CYS A 19 68.04 35.54 31.42
CA CYS A 19 66.65 35.76 31.81
C CYS A 19 65.76 36.13 30.62
N GLU A 20 66.21 37.00 29.72
CA GLU A 20 65.48 37.36 28.50
C GLU A 20 65.28 36.16 27.57
N GLU A 21 66.31 35.32 27.40
CA GLU A 21 66.24 34.12 26.57
C GLU A 21 65.31 33.07 27.19
N LEU A 22 65.40 32.83 28.50
CA LEU A 22 64.49 31.92 29.21
C LEU A 22 63.04 32.42 29.14
N GLN A 23 62.83 33.73 29.28
CA GLN A 23 61.50 34.33 29.16
C GLN A 23 60.95 34.15 27.73
N ARG A 24 61.78 34.33 26.71
CA ARG A 24 61.39 34.07 25.31
C ARG A 24 61.01 32.60 25.11
N GLN A 25 61.82 31.67 25.58
CA GLN A 25 61.55 30.24 25.46
C GLN A 25 60.28 29.83 26.20
N LEU A 26 60.01 30.42 27.37
CA LEU A 26 58.76 30.21 28.11
C LEU A 26 57.55 30.68 27.29
N VAL A 27 57.60 31.90 26.76
CA VAL A 27 56.52 32.46 25.94
C VAL A 27 56.26 31.62 24.69
N GLU A 28 57.33 31.22 23.98
CA GLU A 28 57.18 30.34 22.82
C GLU A 28 56.65 28.94 23.21
N GLY A 29 57.02 28.44 24.39
CA GLY A 29 56.51 27.18 24.93
C GLY A 29 55.00 27.25 25.23
N GLU A 30 54.57 28.32 25.90
CA GLU A 30 53.16 28.61 26.20
C GLU A 30 52.35 28.79 24.91
N GLU A 31 52.88 29.53 23.92
CA GLU A 31 52.23 29.70 22.62
C GLU A 31 52.05 28.35 21.91
N ARG A 32 53.10 27.52 21.84
CA ARG A 32 53.00 26.16 21.26
C ARG A 32 51.96 25.31 21.98
N GLN A 33 51.92 25.36 23.32
CA GLN A 33 50.96 24.62 24.11
C GLN A 33 49.52 25.08 23.82
N THR A 34 49.28 26.40 23.77
CA THR A 34 47.95 26.94 23.44
C THR A 34 47.52 26.58 22.02
N ASN A 35 48.44 26.62 21.05
CA ASN A 35 48.16 26.22 19.67
C ASN A 35 47.77 24.74 19.58
N LEU A 36 48.53 23.85 20.21
CA LEU A 36 48.21 22.42 20.26
C LEU A 36 46.88 22.15 20.95
N HIS A 37 46.57 22.87 22.03
CA HIS A 37 45.28 22.74 22.71
C HIS A 37 44.12 23.18 21.80
N ASN A 38 44.27 24.31 21.11
CA ASN A 38 43.29 24.83 20.17
C ASN A 38 43.08 23.91 18.95
N GLU A 39 44.10 23.14 18.54
CA GLU A 39 43.96 22.12 17.48
C GLU A 39 43.30 20.83 17.99
N LEU A 40 43.60 20.40 19.22
CA LEU A 40 43.08 19.15 19.77
C LEU A 40 41.62 19.24 20.21
N GLN A 41 41.21 20.40 20.73
CA GLN A 41 39.84 20.64 21.20
C GLN A 41 38.77 20.35 20.12
N PRO A 42 38.82 20.95 18.91
CA PRO A 42 37.80 20.71 17.89
C PRO A 42 37.78 19.24 17.42
N MET A 43 38.94 18.59 17.36
CA MET A 43 39.02 17.15 17.03
C MET A 43 38.35 16.28 18.09
N SER A 44 38.50 16.64 19.37
CA SER A 44 37.83 15.95 20.47
C SER A 44 36.31 16.16 20.43
N GLU A 45 35.87 17.38 20.16
CA GLU A 45 34.44 17.71 20.02
C GLU A 45 33.82 17.00 18.81
N GLU A 46 34.49 16.97 17.66
CA GLU A 46 34.04 16.24 16.47
C GLU A 46 33.94 14.74 16.76
N LYS A 47 34.93 14.16 17.45
CA LYS A 47 34.88 12.75 17.85
C LYS A 47 33.67 12.46 18.73
N GLU A 48 33.38 13.30 19.71
CA GLU A 48 32.22 13.15 20.60
C GLU A 48 30.90 13.25 19.80
N GLN A 49 30.80 14.21 18.89
CA GLN A 49 29.64 14.35 18.01
C GLN A 49 29.43 13.13 17.11
N LEU A 50 30.49 12.62 16.48
CA LEU A 50 30.42 11.43 15.64
C LEU A 50 30.05 10.19 16.46
N GLN A 51 30.57 10.08 17.69
CA GLN A 51 30.23 8.99 18.59
C GLN A 51 28.74 9.05 18.99
N ALA A 52 28.22 10.23 19.32
CA ALA A 52 26.80 10.42 19.61
C ALA A 52 25.91 10.08 18.41
N GLN A 53 26.29 10.50 17.19
CA GLN A 53 25.57 10.14 15.97
C GLN A 53 25.59 8.64 15.70
N LEU A 54 26.73 7.97 15.93
CA LEU A 54 26.85 6.53 15.76
C LEU A 54 25.93 5.78 16.74
N THR A 55 25.90 6.19 18.02
CA THR A 55 25.00 5.60 19.00
C THR A 55 23.54 5.81 18.62
N GLN A 56 23.16 7.02 18.21
CA GLN A 56 21.81 7.30 17.73
C GLN A 56 21.42 6.43 16.52
N GLN A 57 22.33 6.24 15.56
CA GLN A 57 22.12 5.36 14.41
C GLN A 57 21.94 3.90 14.83
N GLN A 58 22.73 3.42 15.81
CA GLN A 58 22.59 2.06 16.36
C GLN A 58 21.23 1.87 17.03
N ASP A 59 20.79 2.83 17.84
CA ASP A 59 19.49 2.78 18.51
C ASP A 59 18.35 2.71 17.49
N PHE A 60 18.39 3.55 16.45
CA PHE A 60 17.40 3.51 15.36
C PHE A 60 17.40 2.17 14.60
N CYS A 61 18.58 1.58 14.38
CA CYS A 61 18.67 0.27 13.74
C CYS A 61 18.04 -0.84 14.59
N LEU A 62 18.21 -0.78 15.92
CA LEU A 62 17.59 -1.73 16.85
C LEU A 62 16.07 -1.55 16.89
N GLU A 63 15.58 -0.32 16.91
CA GLU A 63 14.14 -0.03 16.83
C GLU A 63 13.54 -0.57 15.53
N LEU A 64 14.17 -0.29 14.39
CA LEU A 64 13.73 -0.78 13.09
C LEU A 64 13.76 -2.31 13.01
N GLN A 65 14.72 -2.96 13.67
CA GLN A 65 14.79 -4.42 13.74
C GLN A 65 13.62 -5.01 14.56
N ASN A 66 13.28 -4.39 15.69
CA ASN A 66 12.13 -4.80 16.50
C ASN A 66 10.81 -4.61 15.76
N ASP A 67 10.64 -3.49 15.07
CA ASP A 67 9.47 -3.20 14.25
C ASP A 67 9.34 -4.23 13.13
N LYS A 68 10.44 -4.52 12.43
CA LYS A 68 10.47 -5.55 11.40
C LYS A 68 10.00 -6.90 11.94
N GLN A 69 10.53 -7.34 13.07
CA GLN A 69 10.16 -8.62 13.68
C GLN A 69 8.67 -8.65 14.05
N THR A 70 8.15 -7.54 14.59
CA THR A 70 6.72 -7.40 14.93
C THR A 70 5.83 -7.44 13.68
N MET A 71 6.27 -6.82 12.58
CA MET A 71 5.54 -6.89 11.31
C MET A 71 5.55 -8.29 10.73
N GLU A 72 6.68 -9.01 10.82
CA GLU A 72 6.79 -10.40 10.37
C GLU A 72 5.82 -11.32 11.15
N THR A 73 5.74 -11.18 12.47
CA THR A 73 4.78 -11.97 13.28
C THR A 73 3.32 -11.65 12.91
N ASN A 74 3.00 -10.36 12.72
CA ASN A 74 1.65 -9.95 12.30
C ASN A 74 1.29 -10.49 10.91
N GLU A 75 2.28 -10.56 10.00
CA GLU A 75 2.08 -11.13 8.67
C GLU A 75 1.76 -12.62 8.73
N GLU A 76 2.45 -13.37 9.60
CA GLU A 76 2.18 -14.79 9.84
C GLU A 76 0.77 -15.01 10.41
N GLU A 77 0.39 -14.27 11.46
CA GLU A 77 -0.96 -14.34 12.04
C GLU A 77 -2.05 -14.01 11.01
N LEU A 78 -1.81 -13.00 10.17
CA LEU A 78 -2.77 -12.60 9.14
C LEU A 78 -2.89 -13.66 8.04
N LYS A 79 -1.79 -14.32 7.66
CA LYS A 79 -1.82 -15.46 6.71
C LYS A 79 -2.66 -16.60 7.26
N GLU A 80 -2.48 -16.94 8.53
CA GLU A 80 -3.30 -17.96 9.20
C GLU A 80 -4.77 -17.57 9.24
N TYR A 81 -5.09 -16.31 9.58
CA TYR A 81 -6.45 -15.80 9.60
C TYR A 81 -7.12 -15.86 8.22
N VAL A 82 -6.40 -15.46 7.16
CA VAL A 82 -6.87 -15.56 5.77
C VAL A 82 -7.13 -17.02 5.38
N GLN A 83 -6.27 -17.95 5.78
CA GLN A 83 -6.47 -19.37 5.53
C GLN A 83 -7.71 -19.89 6.27
N ALA A 84 -7.90 -19.52 7.52
CA ALA A 84 -9.10 -19.86 8.30
C ALA A 84 -10.39 -19.32 7.65
N LEU A 85 -10.35 -18.10 7.10
CA LEU A 85 -11.48 -17.54 6.36
C LEU A 85 -11.77 -18.29 5.06
N LYS A 86 -10.74 -18.67 4.30
CA LYS A 86 -10.90 -19.51 3.09
C LYS A 86 -11.53 -20.85 3.41
N GLU A 87 -11.09 -21.50 4.49
CA GLU A 87 -11.66 -22.76 4.95
C GLU A 87 -13.12 -22.61 5.40
N ARG A 88 -13.43 -21.53 6.12
CA ARG A 88 -14.80 -21.17 6.49
C ARG A 88 -15.66 -20.95 5.24
N GLU A 89 -15.17 -20.22 4.24
CA GLU A 89 -15.89 -19.99 2.99
C GLU A 89 -16.16 -21.30 2.25
N ARG A 90 -15.14 -22.16 2.11
CA ARG A 90 -15.28 -23.50 1.52
C ARG A 90 -16.39 -24.31 2.22
N LEU A 91 -16.42 -24.27 3.55
CA LEU A 91 -17.47 -24.93 4.33
C LEU A 91 -18.85 -24.29 4.12
N LEU A 92 -18.96 -22.97 4.07
CA LEU A 92 -20.23 -22.29 3.82
C LEU A 92 -20.78 -22.55 2.41
N VAL A 93 -19.91 -22.71 1.41
CA VAL A 93 -20.31 -23.08 0.05
C VAL A 93 -20.82 -24.53 0.02
N ALA A 94 -20.12 -25.46 0.70
CA ALA A 94 -20.54 -26.86 0.77
C ALA A 94 -21.79 -27.07 1.64
N PHE A 95 -21.94 -26.25 2.68
CA PHE A 95 -23.03 -26.33 3.66
C PHE A 95 -23.66 -24.94 3.87
N PRO A 96 -24.49 -24.47 2.91
CA PRO A 96 -25.14 -23.16 3.00
C PRO A 96 -25.98 -22.97 4.27
N GLU A 97 -26.53 -24.07 4.81
CA GLU A 97 -27.31 -24.11 6.06
C GLU A 97 -26.54 -23.66 7.31
N LEU A 98 -25.19 -23.69 7.27
CA LEU A 98 -24.35 -23.18 8.35
C LEU A 98 -24.27 -21.65 8.36
N SER A 99 -24.65 -21.00 7.26
CA SER A 99 -24.68 -19.54 7.18
C SER A 99 -25.67 -18.98 8.22
N PRO A 100 -25.29 -17.94 8.98
CA PRO A 100 -26.24 -17.21 9.82
C PRO A 100 -27.47 -16.73 9.03
N LEU A 101 -27.30 -16.45 7.74
CA LEU A 101 -28.37 -16.03 6.84
C LEU A 101 -29.34 -17.18 6.50
N ALA A 102 -28.87 -18.43 6.44
CA ALA A 102 -29.74 -19.58 6.20
C ALA A 102 -30.72 -19.82 7.37
N LYS A 103 -30.33 -19.41 8.59
CA LYS A 103 -31.20 -19.43 9.77
C LYS A 103 -32.23 -18.29 9.78
N ALA A 104 -32.02 -17.25 8.98
CA ALA A 104 -32.99 -16.18 8.82
C ALA A 104 -34.06 -16.61 7.80
N ARG A 105 -35.16 -17.17 8.30
CA ARG A 105 -36.39 -17.31 7.49
C ARG A 105 -36.74 -15.94 6.90
N PRO A 106 -37.21 -15.83 5.64
CA PRO A 106 -37.73 -14.57 5.12
C PRO A 106 -38.80 -14.04 6.07
N GLN A 107 -38.47 -12.99 6.82
CA GLN A 107 -39.39 -12.42 7.79
C GLN A 107 -40.30 -11.46 7.04
N SER A 108 -41.60 -11.74 7.04
CA SER A 108 -42.58 -10.72 6.68
C SER A 108 -42.60 -9.71 7.83
N THR A 109 -42.48 -8.43 7.49
CA THR A 109 -42.57 -7.33 8.45
C THR A 109 -44.01 -7.17 8.97
N GLY A 110 -44.97 -7.95 8.44
CA GLY A 110 -46.40 -7.83 8.70
C GLY A 110 -47.08 -6.73 7.88
N HIS A 111 -46.30 -5.94 7.14
CA HIS A 111 -46.79 -4.87 6.26
C HIS A 111 -46.62 -5.27 4.79
N VAL A 112 -47.69 -5.80 4.20
CA VAL A 112 -47.67 -6.45 2.87
C VAL A 112 -47.09 -5.57 1.77
N LEU A 113 -47.43 -4.28 1.72
CA LEU A 113 -46.91 -3.38 0.68
C LEU A 113 -45.39 -3.17 0.79
N LEU A 114 -44.87 -3.11 2.01
CA LEU A 114 -43.43 -2.91 2.24
C LEU A 114 -42.65 -4.18 1.93
N ASP A 115 -43.18 -5.33 2.35
CA ASP A 115 -42.60 -6.64 2.03
C ASP A 115 -42.59 -6.89 0.51
N MET A 116 -43.66 -6.50 -0.19
CA MET A 116 -43.76 -6.67 -1.64
C MET A 116 -42.83 -5.72 -2.39
N GLU A 117 -42.63 -4.50 -1.89
CA GLU A 117 -41.61 -3.58 -2.41
C GLU A 117 -40.19 -4.14 -2.22
N GLN A 118 -39.86 -4.63 -1.02
CA GLN A 118 -38.57 -5.28 -0.75
C GLN A 118 -38.35 -6.52 -1.63
N GLN A 119 -39.39 -7.36 -1.80
CA GLN A 119 -39.33 -8.52 -2.68
C GLN A 119 -39.14 -8.12 -4.14
N MET A 120 -39.81 -7.05 -4.59
CA MET A 120 -39.63 -6.52 -5.93
C MET A 120 -38.18 -6.02 -6.13
N GLN A 121 -37.63 -5.28 -5.17
CA GLN A 121 -36.23 -4.83 -5.22
C GLN A 121 -35.25 -6.01 -5.26
N ALA A 122 -35.47 -7.03 -4.43
CA ALA A 122 -34.67 -8.25 -4.43
C ALA A 122 -34.74 -8.98 -5.79
N ASN A 123 -35.94 -9.07 -6.38
CA ASN A 123 -36.14 -9.66 -7.70
C ASN A 123 -35.45 -8.85 -8.80
N VAL A 124 -35.49 -7.52 -8.76
CA VAL A 124 -34.76 -6.66 -9.70
C VAL A 124 -33.26 -6.93 -9.64
N ILE A 125 -32.68 -7.06 -8.45
CA ILE A 125 -31.25 -7.40 -8.29
C ILE A 125 -30.98 -8.79 -8.85
N ARG A 126 -31.83 -9.78 -8.51
CA ARG A 126 -31.71 -11.15 -9.00
C ARG A 126 -31.73 -11.22 -10.53
N ILE A 127 -32.67 -10.52 -11.17
CA ILE A 127 -32.77 -10.45 -12.64
C ILE A 127 -31.48 -9.89 -13.22
N LYS A 128 -30.95 -8.77 -12.69
CA LYS A 128 -29.69 -8.18 -13.17
C LYS A 128 -28.49 -9.13 -13.06
N VAL A 129 -28.42 -9.91 -11.99
CA VAL A 129 -27.35 -10.91 -11.81
C VAL A 129 -27.49 -12.02 -12.86
N LEU A 130 -28.69 -12.58 -13.02
CA LEU A 130 -28.96 -13.64 -14.00
C LEU A 130 -28.72 -13.17 -15.45
N GLU A 131 -29.07 -11.93 -15.78
CA GLU A 131 -28.80 -11.34 -17.09
C GLU A 131 -27.30 -11.21 -17.36
N ARG A 132 -26.52 -10.76 -16.36
CA ARG A 132 -25.06 -10.67 -16.47
C ARG A 132 -24.43 -12.05 -16.68
N GLU A 133 -24.85 -13.03 -15.89
CA GLU A 133 -24.34 -14.41 -15.99
C GLU A 133 -24.69 -15.04 -17.34
N ASN A 134 -25.94 -14.90 -17.80
CA ASN A 134 -26.34 -15.36 -19.13
C ASN A 134 -25.51 -14.69 -20.23
N SER A 135 -25.26 -13.39 -20.13
CA SER A 135 -24.42 -12.67 -21.10
C SER A 135 -22.98 -13.22 -21.12
N MET A 136 -22.40 -13.50 -19.95
CA MET A 136 -21.08 -14.14 -19.85
C MET A 136 -21.06 -15.56 -20.44
N LEU A 137 -22.09 -16.36 -20.17
CA LEU A 137 -22.21 -17.72 -20.69
C LEU A 137 -22.36 -17.71 -22.21
N HIS A 138 -23.19 -16.82 -22.75
CA HIS A 138 -23.32 -16.63 -24.19
C HIS A 138 -21.99 -16.26 -24.85
N GLY A 139 -21.27 -15.29 -24.30
CA GLY A 139 -19.93 -14.92 -24.80
C GLY A 139 -18.91 -16.06 -24.69
N SER A 140 -19.01 -16.91 -23.65
CA SER A 140 -18.14 -18.08 -23.50
C SER A 140 -18.45 -19.18 -24.53
N LEU A 141 -19.74 -19.42 -24.81
CA LEU A 141 -20.20 -20.35 -25.84
C LEU A 141 -19.82 -19.89 -27.24
N GLU A 142 -19.90 -18.59 -27.52
CA GLU A 142 -19.48 -18.01 -28.79
C GLU A 142 -17.98 -18.22 -29.03
N LYS A 143 -17.13 -17.90 -28.05
CA LYS A 143 -15.69 -18.20 -28.10
C LYS A 143 -15.36 -19.67 -28.26
N LEU A 144 -16.20 -20.57 -27.72
CA LEU A 144 -16.03 -22.01 -27.90
C LEU A 144 -16.40 -22.44 -29.33
N ARG A 145 -17.48 -21.89 -29.89
CA ARG A 145 -17.87 -22.13 -31.29
C ARG A 145 -16.83 -21.60 -32.26
N GLU A 146 -16.30 -20.41 -32.04
CA GLU A 146 -15.21 -19.83 -32.85
C GLU A 146 -13.98 -20.74 -32.85
N ARG A 147 -13.54 -21.19 -31.67
CA ARG A 147 -12.41 -22.14 -31.56
C ARG A 147 -12.69 -23.47 -32.26
N ALA A 148 -13.91 -24.01 -32.12
CA ALA A 148 -14.29 -25.24 -32.81
C ALA A 148 -14.28 -25.06 -34.35
N GLN A 149 -14.75 -23.92 -34.86
CA GLN A 149 -14.71 -23.60 -36.30
C GLN A 149 -13.28 -23.38 -36.80
N HIS A 150 -12.43 -22.70 -36.04
CA HIS A 150 -11.01 -22.53 -36.36
C HIS A 150 -10.29 -23.89 -36.40
N ASN A 151 -10.52 -24.76 -35.42
CA ASN A 151 -9.93 -26.10 -35.39
C ASN A 151 -10.41 -26.96 -36.57
N ALA A 152 -11.71 -26.97 -36.86
CA ALA A 152 -12.27 -27.69 -38.02
C ALA A 152 -11.71 -27.18 -39.36
N LYS A 153 -11.45 -25.87 -39.48
CA LYS A 153 -10.84 -25.27 -40.68
C LYS A 153 -9.36 -25.63 -40.82
N THR A 154 -8.63 -25.70 -39.71
CA THR A 154 -7.22 -26.12 -39.70
C THR A 154 -7.07 -27.62 -39.98
N GLU A 155 -7.96 -28.46 -39.43
CA GLU A 155 -8.01 -29.90 -39.71
C GLU A 155 -8.38 -30.18 -41.18
N ALA A 156 -9.37 -29.47 -41.74
CA ALA A 156 -9.70 -29.57 -43.17
C ALA A 156 -8.54 -29.12 -44.11
N THR A 157 -7.66 -28.23 -43.64
CA THR A 157 -6.45 -27.82 -44.37
C THR A 157 -5.33 -28.86 -44.26
N CYS A 158 -5.28 -29.64 -43.17
CA CYS A 158 -4.31 -30.71 -42.96
C CYS A 158 -4.68 -31.99 -43.72
N GLU A 159 -5.98 -32.33 -43.79
CA GLU A 159 -6.45 -33.49 -44.57
C GLU A 159 -6.33 -33.31 -46.09
N GLN A 160 -6.22 -32.06 -46.59
CA GLN A 160 -5.91 -31.80 -48.00
C GLN A 160 -4.47 -32.15 -48.40
N ALA A 161 -3.57 -32.41 -47.45
CA ALA A 161 -2.20 -32.81 -47.78
C ALA A 161 -2.12 -34.27 -48.23
N TRP A 162 -2.93 -35.19 -47.68
CA TRP A 162 -2.78 -36.64 -47.90
C TRP A 162 -4.09 -37.29 -48.37
N SER A 163 -4.38 -37.19 -49.68
CA SER A 163 -5.21 -38.17 -50.42
C SER A 163 -4.99 -38.04 -51.93
N PRO A 164 -4.80 -39.15 -52.69
CA PRO A 164 -4.65 -39.11 -54.16
C PRO A 164 -6.01 -39.01 -54.87
N PRO A 165 -6.13 -38.29 -56.00
CA PRO A 165 -7.40 -38.11 -56.70
C PRO A 165 -7.60 -39.13 -57.84
N LEU A 166 -8.86 -39.52 -58.11
CA LEU A 166 -9.48 -39.87 -59.43
C LEU A 166 -10.83 -40.64 -59.19
N PRO A 167 -11.80 -40.74 -60.15
CA PRO A 167 -12.45 -39.68 -60.94
C PRO A 167 -14.01 -39.84 -61.12
N THR A 168 -14.60 -38.86 -61.82
CA THR A 168 -15.87 -38.83 -62.63
C THR A 168 -17.29 -38.80 -62.02
N THR A 169 -17.91 -37.59 -62.13
CA THR A 169 -19.21 -37.18 -62.78
C THR A 169 -20.56 -37.90 -62.46
N PRO A 170 -21.74 -37.43 -62.95
CA PRO A 170 -22.68 -36.52 -62.27
C PRO A 170 -24.12 -37.10 -62.10
N VAL A 171 -25.06 -36.30 -61.54
CA VAL A 171 -26.54 -36.25 -61.81
C VAL A 171 -27.46 -36.29 -60.55
N GLU A 172 -28.48 -35.41 -60.63
CA GLU A 172 -29.82 -35.35 -59.98
C GLU A 172 -30.03 -35.21 -58.47
N ASN A 173 -30.52 -34.02 -58.10
CA ASN A 173 -31.92 -33.78 -57.68
C ASN A 173 -32.60 -34.89 -56.84
N GLN A 174 -32.77 -34.67 -55.53
CA GLN A 174 -34.07 -34.72 -54.86
C GLN A 174 -33.99 -34.43 -53.34
N GLN A 175 -34.96 -33.61 -52.91
CA GLN A 175 -35.61 -33.55 -51.61
C GLN A 175 -34.80 -33.25 -50.33
N ASN A 176 -35.00 -32.01 -49.86
CA ASN A 176 -35.01 -31.67 -48.44
C ASN A 176 -36.35 -32.08 -47.83
N HIS A 177 -36.33 -33.02 -46.90
CA HIS A 177 -37.45 -33.36 -46.04
C HIS A 177 -37.21 -32.78 -44.62
N VAL A 178 -38.32 -32.35 -44.00
CA VAL A 178 -38.55 -32.16 -42.53
C VAL A 178 -37.75 -31.01 -41.85
N THR A 179 -38.30 -30.05 -41.09
CA THR A 179 -39.56 -30.01 -40.32
C THR A 179 -40.02 -28.56 -40.13
N LEU A 180 -41.30 -28.33 -40.42
CA LEU A 180 -42.09 -27.13 -40.19
C LEU A 180 -42.38 -26.94 -38.68
N MET A 181 -41.69 -26.02 -38.01
CA MET A 181 -42.13 -25.53 -36.69
C MET A 181 -43.25 -24.50 -36.89
N GLN A 182 -44.47 -25.02 -36.92
CA GLN A 182 -45.71 -24.27 -37.00
C GLN A 182 -45.96 -23.52 -35.68
N LYS A 183 -45.96 -22.18 -35.74
CA LYS A 183 -46.43 -21.29 -34.68
C LYS A 183 -47.93 -21.52 -34.45
N ARG A 184 -48.37 -21.68 -33.19
CA ARG A 184 -49.76 -21.47 -32.77
C ARG A 184 -49.83 -20.40 -31.67
N PRO A 185 -50.78 -19.43 -31.75
CA PRO A 185 -51.13 -18.52 -30.65
C PRO A 185 -52.11 -19.17 -29.64
N PRO A 186 -52.41 -18.49 -28.51
CA PRO A 186 -52.90 -19.11 -27.28
C PRO A 186 -54.42 -19.29 -27.26
N GLN A 187 -54.90 -20.34 -26.60
CA GLN A 187 -56.29 -20.41 -26.15
C GLN A 187 -56.40 -20.84 -24.69
N SER A 188 -57.13 -20.01 -23.96
CA SER A 188 -57.65 -20.17 -22.62
C SER A 188 -58.75 -21.23 -22.57
N SER A 189 -58.73 -22.12 -21.56
CA SER A 189 -59.95 -22.52 -20.83
C SER A 189 -59.63 -23.47 -19.67
N SER A 190 -59.83 -22.94 -18.46
CA SER A 190 -60.62 -23.50 -17.35
C SER A 190 -60.43 -24.94 -16.82
N ALA A 191 -60.41 -24.98 -15.48
CA ALA A 191 -61.08 -25.94 -14.59
C ALA A 191 -60.30 -27.20 -14.16
N ALA A 192 -59.72 -27.12 -12.96
CA ALA A 192 -59.79 -28.20 -11.99
C ALA A 192 -59.99 -27.61 -10.58
N ARG A 193 -61.24 -27.66 -10.12
CA ARG A 193 -61.61 -27.51 -8.71
C ARG A 193 -61.10 -28.75 -7.98
N LEU A 194 -60.30 -28.58 -6.93
CA LEU A 194 -60.23 -29.56 -5.87
C LEU A 194 -60.47 -28.86 -4.52
N ARG A 195 -61.69 -29.05 -4.01
CA ARG A 195 -62.02 -28.93 -2.60
C ARG A 195 -61.51 -30.18 -1.89
N TYR A 196 -61.08 -30.03 -0.63
CA TYR A 196 -61.27 -30.89 0.56
C TYR A 196 -60.17 -30.47 1.55
N SER A 197 -60.44 -29.60 2.52
CA SER A 197 -61.09 -29.85 3.81
C SER A 197 -60.09 -29.97 4.96
N ASN A 198 -60.29 -29.09 5.94
CA ASN A 198 -59.68 -29.02 7.26
C ASN A 198 -59.56 -30.37 7.96
N ARG A 199 -58.46 -30.56 8.69
CA ARG A 199 -58.45 -31.42 9.87
C ARG A 199 -57.86 -30.67 11.06
N ARG A 200 -58.76 -30.21 11.92
CA ARG A 200 -58.56 -29.89 13.35
C ARG A 200 -57.72 -30.98 14.03
N LYS A 201 -56.78 -30.58 14.88
CA LYS A 201 -56.46 -31.29 16.12
C LYS A 201 -56.08 -30.28 17.19
N GLU A 202 -56.99 -30.14 18.15
CA GLU A 202 -56.78 -29.53 19.46
C GLU A 202 -56.04 -30.53 20.36
N ALA A 203 -55.08 -30.05 21.14
CA ALA A 203 -54.70 -30.59 22.46
C ALA A 203 -54.00 -29.44 23.21
N ARG A 204 -54.71 -28.76 24.11
CA ARG A 204 -54.76 -29.01 25.57
C ARG A 204 -53.45 -28.64 26.30
N GLY A 205 -53.55 -27.59 27.11
CA GLY A 205 -53.03 -27.61 28.48
C GLY A 205 -51.86 -26.68 28.75
N GLY A 206 -52.08 -25.67 29.58
CA GLY A 206 -51.00 -25.07 30.38
C GLY A 206 -51.09 -23.55 30.60
N GLU A 207 -52.21 -23.04 31.09
CA GLU A 207 -52.22 -21.73 31.74
C GLU A 207 -51.47 -21.81 33.07
N ARG A 208 -50.48 -20.93 33.26
CA ARG A 208 -50.18 -20.29 34.55
C ARG A 208 -49.64 -18.90 34.25
N GLY A 209 -50.50 -17.91 34.48
CA GLY A 209 -50.09 -16.53 34.64
C GLY A 209 -49.47 -16.32 36.02
N LEU A 210 -48.43 -15.51 36.06
CA LEU A 210 -48.10 -14.64 37.19
C LEU A 210 -47.63 -13.31 36.61
N GLU A 211 -48.35 -12.27 37.01
CA GLU A 211 -48.06 -10.85 36.84
C GLU A 211 -46.78 -10.49 37.62
N SER A 212 -45.85 -9.75 37.02
CA SER A 212 -45.66 -8.29 37.12
C SER A 212 -44.99 -7.81 38.41
N THR A 213 -43.74 -7.36 38.29
CA THR A 213 -43.15 -6.11 38.84
C THR A 213 -41.81 -5.92 38.08
N GLY A 214 -41.63 -4.88 37.27
CA GLY A 214 -40.92 -3.62 37.62
C GLY A 214 -39.39 -3.82 37.65
N SER A 215 -38.49 -2.99 37.13
CA SER A 215 -38.45 -1.67 36.48
C SER A 215 -36.99 -1.52 36.01
N GLU A 216 -36.74 -0.71 34.98
CA GLU A 216 -35.47 0.02 34.72
C GLU A 216 -34.19 -0.79 34.41
N ASP A 217 -33.26 -0.37 33.55
CA ASP A 217 -33.23 0.63 32.50
C ASP A 217 -31.91 0.46 31.72
N HIS A 218 -31.87 1.00 30.50
CA HIS A 218 -30.69 1.38 29.70
C HIS A 218 -29.91 0.34 28.86
N VAL A 219 -30.18 0.50 27.56
CA VAL A 219 -29.49 0.08 26.35
C VAL A 219 -28.23 0.94 26.12
N SER A 220 -27.12 0.36 25.66
CA SER A 220 -26.49 0.72 24.36
C SER A 220 -25.18 -0.01 24.09
N ALA A 221 -25.12 -0.60 22.90
CA ALA A 221 -23.95 -1.15 22.24
C ALA A 221 -23.01 -0.03 21.74
N PRO A 222 -21.70 -0.33 21.53
CA PRO A 222 -20.73 0.65 21.09
C PRO A 222 -20.83 0.93 19.59
N ALA A 223 -20.88 2.22 19.23
CA ALA A 223 -20.71 2.70 17.87
C ALA A 223 -19.22 2.66 17.49
N ALA A 224 -18.93 2.04 16.34
CA ALA A 224 -17.61 2.06 15.73
C ALA A 224 -17.34 3.45 15.11
N SER A 225 -16.32 4.14 15.64
CA SER A 225 -15.78 5.36 15.06
C SER A 225 -14.81 4.99 13.92
N VAL A 226 -15.18 5.30 12.69
CA VAL A 226 -14.29 5.25 11.53
C VAL A 226 -13.44 6.52 11.55
N SER A 227 -12.18 6.41 12.00
CA SER A 227 -11.23 7.51 11.93
C SER A 227 -10.59 7.53 10.54
N SER A 228 -10.79 8.63 9.83
CA SER A 228 -10.32 8.85 8.47
C SER A 228 -8.88 9.36 8.50
N SER A 229 -7.91 8.53 8.10
CA SER A 229 -6.50 8.92 7.99
C SER A 229 -6.30 9.90 6.84
N LEU A 230 -5.93 11.14 7.15
CA LEU A 230 -5.63 12.19 6.20
C LEU A 230 -4.14 12.11 5.83
N ILE A 231 -3.82 11.55 4.66
CA ILE A 231 -2.45 11.47 4.15
C ILE A 231 -2.02 12.84 3.66
N HIS A 232 -1.18 13.53 4.44
CA HIS A 232 -0.51 14.76 4.04
C HIS A 232 0.77 14.41 3.27
N LEU A 233 0.75 14.55 1.94
CA LEU A 233 1.93 14.44 1.09
C LEU A 233 2.63 15.80 1.02
N GLN A 234 3.79 15.91 1.67
CA GLN A 234 4.68 17.06 1.55
C GLN A 234 5.82 16.71 0.59
N THR A 235 5.83 17.34 -0.59
CA THR A 235 6.86 17.19 -1.61
C THR A 235 8.11 17.97 -1.20
N LEU A 236 9.21 17.29 -0.91
CA LEU A 236 10.53 17.92 -0.75
C LEU A 236 11.19 18.09 -2.12
N HIS A 237 11.25 19.34 -2.60
CA HIS A 237 12.12 19.75 -3.71
C HIS A 237 13.56 19.86 -3.22
N LEU A 238 14.44 18.96 -3.68
CA LEU A 238 15.89 19.13 -3.56
C LEU A 238 16.42 19.73 -4.86
N ASN A 239 16.80 21.01 -4.80
CA ASN A 239 17.60 21.67 -5.83
C ASN A 239 19.06 21.19 -5.72
N ASN A 240 19.60 20.62 -6.79
CA ASN A 240 21.02 20.29 -6.91
C ASN A 240 21.61 21.04 -8.11
N PRO A 241 22.46 22.06 -7.93
CA PRO A 241 23.29 22.59 -9.00
C PRO A 241 24.74 22.11 -8.84
N HIS A 242 25.41 21.93 -9.98
CA HIS A 242 26.82 21.52 -10.17
C HIS A 242 27.01 19.99 -10.16
N SER A 243 27.66 19.31 -11.11
CA SER A 243 28.61 19.72 -12.13
C SER A 243 28.69 18.62 -13.20
N THR A 244 28.42 18.94 -14.47
CA THR A 244 28.78 18.11 -15.62
C THR A 244 30.10 18.61 -16.19
N VAL A 245 31.17 17.81 -16.04
CA VAL A 245 32.42 17.97 -16.77
C VAL A 245 32.26 17.30 -18.13
N ALA A 246 32.22 18.10 -19.19
CA ALA A 246 32.51 17.63 -20.54
C ALA A 246 33.19 18.74 -21.35
N THR A 247 34.37 18.38 -21.82
CA THR A 247 35.37 19.11 -22.58
C THR A 247 34.87 19.69 -23.91
N SER A 248 35.26 20.92 -24.24
CA SER A 248 35.64 21.26 -25.62
C SER A 248 36.48 22.54 -25.69
N HIS A 249 37.53 22.45 -26.51
CA HIS A 249 38.57 23.44 -26.73
C HIS A 249 38.17 24.55 -27.70
N LYS A 250 38.83 25.72 -27.53
CA LYS A 250 39.26 26.78 -28.48
C LYS A 250 38.87 28.16 -27.95
N LYS A 251 39.55 29.28 -28.19
CA LYS A 251 40.92 29.68 -28.55
C LYS A 251 40.86 31.22 -28.50
N THR A 252 41.77 31.87 -27.76
CA THR A 252 42.24 33.27 -27.86
C THR A 252 41.23 34.43 -27.97
N HIS A 253 41.26 35.39 -27.04
CA HIS A 253 41.80 36.74 -27.28
C HIS A 253 41.94 37.52 -25.95
N SER A 254 43.03 38.26 -25.85
CA SER A 254 43.45 39.14 -24.76
C SER A 254 42.84 40.55 -24.87
N VAL A 255 43.19 41.43 -23.90
CA VAL A 255 42.93 42.88 -23.75
C VAL A 255 41.76 43.18 -22.79
N SER A 256 41.77 44.11 -21.82
CA SER A 256 42.78 44.91 -21.10
C SER A 256 41.99 45.75 -20.06
N LEU A 257 42.59 45.99 -18.89
CA LEU A 257 42.43 47.14 -17.96
C LEU A 257 41.03 47.71 -17.63
N ARG A 258 40.68 47.70 -16.32
CA ARG A 258 40.48 48.95 -15.55
C ARG A 258 40.24 48.72 -14.05
N SER A 259 41.00 49.46 -13.26
CA SER A 259 40.94 49.63 -11.81
C SER A 259 39.65 50.32 -11.34
N HIS A 260 39.23 50.08 -10.09
CA HIS A 260 38.97 51.16 -9.12
C HIS A 260 38.93 50.65 -7.66
N SER A 261 39.72 51.35 -6.86
CA SER A 261 39.83 51.35 -5.41
C SER A 261 38.97 52.46 -4.80
N ARG A 262 38.51 52.28 -3.54
CA ARG A 262 38.07 53.25 -2.49
C ARG A 262 36.91 52.63 -1.68
N GLY A 263 36.77 52.73 -0.37
CA GLY A 263 37.51 53.39 0.72
C GLY A 263 37.00 52.78 2.04
N LEU A 264 37.86 52.51 3.03
CA LEU A 264 38.22 53.42 4.13
C LEU A 264 37.00 54.01 4.85
N ASN A 265 36.66 53.46 6.02
CA ASN A 265 35.94 54.16 7.08
C ASN A 265 36.54 53.73 8.44
N HIS A 266 37.39 54.59 8.98
CA HIS A 266 37.63 54.70 10.42
C HIS A 266 36.51 55.55 11.03
N HIS A 267 35.97 55.13 12.17
CA HIS A 267 35.57 55.96 13.32
C HIS A 267 35.10 55.00 14.43
N LYS A 268 35.25 55.21 15.74
CA LYS A 268 36.10 56.00 16.63
C LYS A 268 35.58 55.63 18.03
N ARG A 269 36.47 55.26 18.95
CA ARG A 269 36.40 55.42 20.43
C ARG A 269 35.06 55.16 21.16
N LYS A 270 35.12 54.23 22.11
CA LYS A 270 34.98 54.53 23.54
C LYS A 270 36.02 53.76 24.32
#